data_AF-A0A2L2WNE2-F1
#
_entry.id   AF-A0A2L2WNE2-F1
#
_cell.length_a   1.000
_cell.length_b   1.000
_cell.length_c   1.000
_cell.angle_alpha   90.00
_cell.angle_beta   90.00
_cell.angle_gamma   90.00
#
_symmetry.space_group_name_H-M   'P 1'
#
loop_
_entity.id
_entity.type
_entity.pdbx_description
1 polymer ?
#
loop_
_entity_poly.entity_id
_entity_poly.type
_entity_poly.pdbx_seq_one_letter_code
_entity_poly.pdbx_strand_id
1 'polypeptide(L)'
;MKGVAQTIPNEQILISTLTLQEAKDSSEVENIVTTQDDLYKAGLDYRQTIINASTKEVLAYREAISRGFAMVRRTPLLTNGVIKQIQSELVHNNAGFRTNPGTRLIREDGRVVYTPPQDKEQIEQYMQNLETFVNDEALCDLDPLIKMAIIHHQFESIHPFYDGNGRTGRIINVLYLVTSGLLDLPILYLSRYITHHKATYYRLIQAIRDKGMNNAKEWEEWILYILKGVEETAVDTIRLVKGISKLMNDYKAVLRPLFGKQYKHELINNLFFHPYTKIEFMERDLMLNRKTVAKYLDMIVESGLLRKEKIGRENYYINILLVDLFINH
;
A
#
# COMPACT_ATOMS: atom_id res chain seq x y z
N MET A 1 -15.67 5.06 -3.27
CA MET A 1 -14.71 4.01 -3.68
C MET A 1 -15.33 2.62 -3.66
N LYS A 2 -16.06 2.27 -2.59
CA LYS A 2 -16.88 1.05 -2.51
C LYS A 2 -17.70 0.84 -3.79
N GLY A 3 -17.62 -0.36 -4.39
CA GLY A 3 -18.29 -0.70 -5.65
C GLY A 3 -17.54 -0.40 -6.96
N VAL A 4 -16.65 0.61 -7.02
CA VAL A 4 -15.88 0.88 -8.27
C VAL A 4 -14.85 -0.23 -8.53
N ALA A 5 -14.29 -0.82 -7.47
CA ALA A 5 -13.38 -1.96 -7.57
C ALA A 5 -14.02 -3.18 -8.29
N GLN A 6 -15.33 -3.36 -8.16
CA GLN A 6 -16.08 -4.47 -8.78
C GLN A 6 -16.17 -4.35 -10.31
N THR A 7 -15.80 -3.19 -10.88
CA THR A 7 -15.73 -3.00 -12.34
C THR A 7 -14.53 -3.71 -12.98
N ILE A 8 -13.56 -4.17 -12.17
CA ILE A 8 -12.41 -4.95 -12.62
C ILE A 8 -12.67 -6.43 -12.33
N PRO A 9 -12.71 -7.31 -13.35
CA PRO A 9 -13.05 -8.73 -13.17
C PRO A 9 -12.10 -9.50 -12.25
N ASN A 10 -10.84 -9.07 -12.17
CA ASN A 10 -9.84 -9.65 -11.28
C ASN A 10 -9.34 -8.59 -10.30
N GLU A 11 -9.96 -8.54 -9.13
CA GLU A 11 -9.62 -7.61 -8.04
C GLU A 11 -8.15 -7.72 -7.59
N GLN A 12 -7.49 -8.87 -7.81
CA GLN A 12 -6.07 -9.04 -7.49
C GLN A 12 -5.16 -8.14 -8.32
N ILE A 13 -5.60 -7.69 -9.52
CA ILE A 13 -4.89 -6.67 -10.30
C ILE A 13 -4.81 -5.36 -9.51
N LEU A 14 -5.94 -4.97 -8.92
CA LEU A 14 -6.02 -3.76 -8.11
C LEU A 14 -5.22 -3.93 -6.83
N ILE A 15 -5.34 -5.05 -6.12
CA ILE A 15 -4.55 -5.27 -4.90
C ILE A 15 -3.06 -5.23 -5.23
N SER A 16 -2.57 -6.03 -6.19
CA SER A 16 -1.14 -6.12 -6.53
C SER A 16 -0.55 -4.78 -6.95
N THR A 17 -1.26 -4.04 -7.78
CA THR A 17 -0.76 -2.79 -8.34
C THR A 17 -0.93 -1.64 -7.37
N LEU A 18 -2.14 -1.52 -6.80
CA LEU A 18 -2.47 -0.35 -6.04
C LEU A 18 -1.76 -0.35 -4.68
N THR A 19 -1.71 -1.50 -4.01
CA THR A 19 -0.93 -1.60 -2.77
C THR A 19 0.56 -1.31 -2.97
N LEU A 20 1.11 -1.52 -4.17
CA LEU A 20 2.50 -1.17 -4.48
C LEU A 20 2.72 0.34 -4.59
N GLN A 21 1.76 1.10 -5.11
CA GLN A 21 1.84 2.57 -5.13
C GLN A 21 1.75 3.13 -3.72
N GLU A 22 0.77 2.65 -2.93
CA GLU A 22 0.66 2.99 -1.52
C GLU A 22 1.92 2.63 -0.75
N ALA A 23 2.52 1.45 -1.01
CA ALA A 23 3.77 1.04 -0.39
C ALA A 23 4.93 1.99 -0.70
N LYS A 24 5.05 2.42 -1.96
CA LYS A 24 6.09 3.36 -2.40
C LYS A 24 5.95 4.68 -1.65
N ASP A 25 4.77 5.30 -1.72
CA ASP A 25 4.56 6.63 -1.13
C ASP A 25 4.62 6.57 0.40
N SER A 26 4.10 5.51 1.01
CA SER A 26 4.20 5.27 2.45
C SER A 26 5.64 5.12 2.92
N SER A 27 6.49 4.47 2.12
CA SER A 27 7.92 4.32 2.42
C SER A 27 8.69 5.63 2.23
N GLU A 28 8.29 6.44 1.25
CA GLU A 28 8.86 7.76 0.99
C GLU A 28 8.64 8.76 2.14
N VAL A 29 7.53 8.62 2.88
CA VAL A 29 7.31 9.35 4.14
C VAL A 29 8.45 9.10 5.13
N GLU A 30 9.01 7.89 5.18
CA GLU A 30 10.14 7.52 6.04
C GLU A 30 11.51 7.71 5.36
N ASN A 31 11.57 8.48 4.26
CA ASN A 31 12.77 8.72 3.44
C ASN A 31 13.32 7.46 2.75
N ILE A 32 12.51 6.41 2.60
CA ILE A 32 12.85 5.21 1.84
C ILE A 32 12.39 5.43 0.40
N VAL A 33 13.32 5.85 -0.45
CA VAL A 33 13.02 6.21 -1.85
C VAL A 33 13.38 5.06 -2.79
N THR A 34 12.46 4.73 -3.69
CA THR A 34 12.65 3.77 -4.78
C THR A 34 11.87 4.23 -6.01
N THR A 35 12.21 3.68 -7.18
CA THR A 35 11.50 3.97 -8.43
C THR A 35 10.44 2.92 -8.72
N GLN A 36 9.39 3.30 -9.46
CA GLN A 36 8.35 2.38 -9.89
C GLN A 36 8.92 1.25 -10.77
N ASP A 37 9.89 1.60 -11.60
CA ASP A 37 10.67 0.67 -12.41
C ASP A 37 11.40 -0.37 -11.55
N ASP A 38 12.10 0.06 -10.51
CA ASP A 38 12.83 -0.85 -9.62
C ASP A 38 11.86 -1.76 -8.87
N LEU A 39 10.69 -1.26 -8.46
CA LEU A 39 9.67 -2.03 -7.77
C LEU A 39 9.09 -3.15 -8.63
N TYR A 40 8.67 -2.82 -9.85
CA TYR A 40 8.13 -3.85 -10.75
C TYR A 40 9.21 -4.84 -11.17
N LYS A 41 10.45 -4.38 -11.42
CA LYS A 41 11.58 -5.28 -11.74
C LYS A 41 11.89 -6.24 -10.59
N ALA A 42 11.93 -5.73 -9.36
CA ALA A 42 12.20 -6.54 -8.16
C ALA A 42 11.10 -7.57 -7.88
N GLY A 43 9.83 -7.20 -8.09
CA GLY A 43 8.71 -8.15 -7.98
C GLY A 43 8.77 -9.31 -9.00
N LEU A 44 9.59 -9.17 -10.05
CA LEU A 44 9.76 -10.17 -11.12
C LEU A 44 11.10 -10.92 -11.05
N ASP A 45 12.01 -10.55 -10.15
CA ASP A 45 13.33 -11.16 -10.07
C ASP A 45 13.36 -12.30 -9.04
N TYR A 46 13.11 -13.53 -9.50
CA TYR A 46 13.23 -14.74 -8.67
C TYR A 46 14.65 -14.97 -8.13
N ARG A 47 15.68 -14.39 -8.77
CA ARG A 47 17.08 -14.64 -8.41
C ARG A 47 17.64 -13.60 -7.43
N GLN A 48 16.82 -12.63 -6.99
CA GLN A 48 17.17 -11.56 -6.04
C GLN A 48 18.49 -10.83 -6.38
N THR A 49 18.93 -10.83 -7.64
CA THR A 49 20.37 -10.73 -7.91
C THR A 49 20.89 -9.31 -7.71
N ILE A 50 20.04 -8.27 -7.83
CA ILE A 50 20.34 -6.90 -7.40
C ILE A 50 19.03 -6.16 -7.02
N ILE A 51 18.49 -6.40 -5.83
CA ILE A 51 17.41 -5.57 -5.26
C ILE A 51 18.05 -4.66 -4.21
N ASN A 52 17.99 -3.34 -4.41
CA ASN A 52 18.49 -2.38 -3.42
C ASN A 52 17.64 -2.45 -2.13
N ALA A 53 18.21 -2.01 -1.00
CA ALA A 53 17.55 -2.12 0.30
C ALA A 53 16.18 -1.41 0.33
N SER A 54 16.10 -0.20 -0.23
CA SER A 54 14.86 0.58 -0.30
C SER A 54 13.72 -0.18 -1.01
N THR A 55 14.01 -0.81 -2.15
CA THR A 55 13.05 -1.61 -2.90
C THR A 55 12.59 -2.83 -2.10
N LYS A 56 13.48 -3.48 -1.35
CA LYS A 56 13.10 -4.59 -0.47
C LYS A 56 12.12 -4.12 0.61
N GLU A 57 12.37 -2.97 1.23
CA GLU A 57 11.50 -2.42 2.26
C GLU A 57 10.11 -2.06 1.73
N VAL A 58 10.02 -1.49 0.52
CA VAL A 58 8.73 -1.20 -0.10
C VAL A 58 7.97 -2.48 -0.45
N LEU A 59 8.66 -3.51 -0.94
CA LEU A 59 8.02 -4.81 -1.18
C LEU A 59 7.55 -5.46 0.14
N ALA A 60 8.32 -5.35 1.22
CA ALA A 60 7.91 -5.84 2.54
C ALA A 60 6.61 -5.15 3.01
N TYR A 61 6.44 -3.84 2.75
CA TYR A 61 5.18 -3.14 3.01
C TYR A 61 4.01 -3.75 2.24
N ARG A 62 4.17 -3.96 0.92
CA ARG A 62 3.13 -4.57 0.07
C ARG A 62 2.69 -5.94 0.61
N GLU A 63 3.66 -6.71 1.05
CA GLU A 63 3.42 -8.04 1.57
C GLU A 63 2.81 -8.03 3.00
N ALA A 64 3.14 -7.02 3.82
CA ALA A 64 2.54 -6.79 5.13
C ALA A 64 1.07 -6.38 5.02
N ILE A 65 0.72 -5.43 4.14
CA ILE A 65 -0.68 -5.03 3.91
C ILE A 65 -1.51 -6.18 3.31
N SER A 66 -0.93 -6.98 2.40
CA SER A 66 -1.61 -8.13 1.79
C SER A 66 -1.93 -9.20 2.84
N ARG A 67 -0.98 -9.51 3.73
CA ARG A 67 -1.21 -10.44 4.85
C ARG A 67 -2.22 -9.89 5.86
N GLY A 68 -2.06 -8.64 6.27
CA GLY A 68 -3.00 -7.98 7.17
C GLY A 68 -4.43 -7.99 6.61
N PHE A 69 -4.59 -7.70 5.33
CA PHE A 69 -5.88 -7.77 4.63
C PHE A 69 -6.48 -9.17 4.63
N ALA A 70 -5.69 -10.21 4.35
CA ALA A 70 -6.15 -11.58 4.40
C ALA A 70 -6.62 -11.99 5.81
N MET A 71 -5.93 -11.54 6.85
CA MET A 71 -6.31 -11.80 8.24
C MET A 71 -7.63 -11.12 8.61
N VAL A 72 -7.76 -9.81 8.36
CA VAL A 72 -8.97 -9.07 8.73
C VAL A 72 -10.19 -9.47 7.90
N ARG A 73 -9.99 -9.95 6.67
CA ARG A 73 -11.09 -10.54 5.88
C ARG A 73 -11.60 -11.85 6.45
N ARG A 74 -10.72 -12.66 7.06
CA ARG A 74 -11.12 -13.93 7.68
C ARG A 74 -11.77 -13.71 9.04
N THR A 75 -11.26 -12.73 9.79
CA THR A 75 -11.76 -12.37 11.12
C THR A 75 -11.73 -10.85 11.20
N PRO A 76 -12.87 -10.15 11.16
CA PRO A 76 -12.96 -8.69 10.99
C PRO A 76 -12.60 -7.93 12.28
N LEU A 77 -11.41 -8.19 12.80
CA LEU A 77 -10.85 -7.61 14.01
C LEU A 77 -9.39 -7.22 13.76
N LEU A 78 -9.04 -6.01 14.16
CA LEU A 78 -7.67 -5.48 14.16
C LEU A 78 -7.10 -5.59 15.58
N THR A 79 -6.65 -6.79 15.94
CA THR A 79 -6.07 -7.03 17.28
C THR A 79 -4.59 -6.65 17.32
N ASN A 80 -4.04 -6.46 18.51
CA ASN A 80 -2.61 -6.28 18.72
C ASN A 80 -1.78 -7.46 18.20
N GLY A 81 -2.36 -8.67 18.16
CA GLY A 81 -1.76 -9.82 17.50
C GLY A 81 -1.61 -9.63 16.00
N VAL A 82 -2.65 -9.13 15.32
CA VAL A 82 -2.62 -8.78 13.89
C VAL A 82 -1.60 -7.67 13.63
N ILE A 83 -1.63 -6.61 14.44
CA ILE A 83 -0.72 -5.46 14.30
C ILE A 83 0.74 -5.88 14.44
N LYS A 84 1.06 -6.74 15.42
CA LYS A 84 2.41 -7.30 15.59
C LYS A 84 2.85 -8.16 14.41
N GLN A 85 1.94 -8.93 13.80
CA GLN A 85 2.26 -9.72 12.60
C GLN A 85 2.51 -8.84 11.37
N ILE A 86 1.71 -7.80 11.17
CA ILE A 86 1.92 -6.81 10.10
C ILE A 86 3.29 -6.15 10.25
N GLN A 87 3.60 -5.64 11.45
CA GLN A 87 4.88 -4.99 11.70
C GLN A 87 6.04 -5.98 11.54
N SER A 88 5.89 -7.21 12.05
CA SER A 88 6.92 -8.23 11.92
C SER A 88 7.24 -8.58 10.47
N GLU A 89 6.22 -8.59 9.62
CA GLU A 89 6.41 -8.79 8.19
C GLU A 89 7.10 -7.60 7.53
N LEU A 90 6.68 -6.39 7.89
CA LEU A 90 7.19 -5.15 7.33
C LEU A 90 8.69 -4.97 7.57
N VAL A 91 9.17 -5.30 8.78
CA VAL A 91 10.59 -5.08 9.17
C VAL A 91 11.40 -6.39 9.24
N HIS A 92 10.79 -7.53 8.93
CA HIS A 92 11.38 -8.86 9.06
C HIS A 92 11.99 -9.14 10.46
N ASN A 93 11.29 -8.71 11.51
CA ASN A 93 11.72 -8.85 12.91
C ASN A 93 10.51 -9.14 13.80
N ASN A 94 10.64 -10.05 14.76
CA ASN A 94 9.53 -10.52 15.61
C ASN A 94 9.63 -10.06 17.09
N ALA A 95 10.38 -9.00 17.39
CA ALA A 95 10.56 -8.49 18.75
C ALA A 95 9.24 -8.05 19.42
N GLY A 96 8.22 -7.69 18.63
CA GLY A 96 6.95 -7.20 19.15
C GLY A 96 7.07 -5.79 19.71
N PHE A 97 6.26 -5.47 20.72
CA PHE A 97 6.29 -4.15 21.35
C PHE A 97 7.61 -3.92 22.08
N ARG A 98 8.07 -2.66 22.10
CA ARG A 98 9.30 -2.25 22.77
C ARG A 98 9.23 -2.58 24.25
N THR A 99 10.32 -3.14 24.76
CA THR A 99 10.48 -3.49 26.17
C THR A 99 11.51 -2.62 26.88
N ASN A 100 12.42 -1.99 26.13
CA ASN A 100 13.51 -1.18 26.67
C ASN A 100 13.20 0.32 26.47
N PRO A 101 13.55 1.15 27.47
CA PRO A 101 13.48 2.60 27.33
C PRO A 101 14.59 3.12 26.39
N GLY A 102 14.50 4.39 26.01
CA GLY A 102 15.49 5.11 25.21
C GLY A 102 14.99 5.58 23.84
N THR A 103 13.81 5.13 23.41
CA THR A 103 13.23 5.56 22.13
C THR A 103 12.88 7.05 22.16
N ARG A 104 13.41 7.80 21.21
CA ARG A 104 13.16 9.23 21.01
C ARG A 104 12.99 9.52 19.53
N LEU A 105 12.03 10.37 19.19
CA LEU A 105 11.92 10.91 17.84
C LEU A 105 12.81 12.13 17.76
N ILE A 106 13.81 12.08 16.89
CA ILE A 106 14.86 13.09 16.77
C ILE A 106 14.79 13.70 15.37
N ARG A 107 14.84 15.04 15.28
CA ARG A 107 14.96 15.77 14.01
C ARG A 107 16.36 15.64 13.43
N GLU A 108 16.52 16.02 12.17
CA GLU A 108 17.84 16.06 11.50
C GLU A 108 18.85 16.98 12.21
N ASP A 109 18.38 18.01 12.92
CA ASP A 109 19.21 18.93 13.72
C ASP A 109 19.61 18.37 15.11
N GLY A 110 19.26 17.10 15.40
CA GLY A 110 19.56 16.43 16.67
C GLY A 110 18.60 16.77 17.81
N ARG A 111 17.58 17.63 17.60
CA ARG A 111 16.60 17.95 18.64
C ARG A 111 15.58 16.82 18.83
N VAL A 112 15.35 16.45 20.08
CA VAL A 112 14.27 15.53 20.45
C VAL A 112 12.93 16.24 20.22
N VAL A 113 12.14 15.71 19.29
CA VAL A 113 10.81 16.21 18.96
C VAL A 113 9.76 15.63 19.90
N TYR A 114 9.91 14.36 20.25
CA TYR A 114 8.94 13.65 21.06
C TYR A 114 9.58 12.43 21.73
N THR A 115 9.18 12.16 22.97
CA THR A 115 9.55 10.95 23.70
C THR A 115 8.27 10.15 23.92
N PRO A 116 8.06 9.02 23.22
CA PRO A 116 6.90 8.15 23.42
C PRO A 116 6.92 7.50 24.81
N PRO A 117 5.85 6.77 25.20
CA PRO A 117 5.89 5.89 26.37
C PRO A 117 7.14 4.99 26.37
N GLN A 118 7.82 4.97 27.50
CA GLN A 118 9.11 4.29 27.68
C GLN A 118 8.98 2.98 28.44
N ASP A 119 7.91 2.84 29.22
CA ASP A 119 7.60 1.69 30.04
C ASP A 119 6.80 0.65 29.24
N LYS A 120 7.18 -0.63 29.36
CA LYS A 120 6.59 -1.71 28.58
C LYS A 120 5.12 -1.90 28.94
N GLU A 121 4.81 -1.96 30.23
CA GLU A 121 3.46 -2.15 30.73
C GLU A 121 2.54 -1.00 30.29
N GLN A 122 3.04 0.23 30.28
CA GLN A 122 2.33 1.39 29.74
C GLN A 122 2.06 1.28 28.23
N ILE A 123 3.04 0.83 27.43
CA ILE A 123 2.85 0.60 25.98
C ILE A 123 1.77 -0.47 25.75
N GLU A 124 1.84 -1.58 26.47
CA GLU A 124 0.85 -2.66 26.37
C GLU A 124 -0.55 -2.18 26.76
N GLN A 125 -0.67 -1.39 27.83
CA GLN A 125 -1.93 -0.80 28.25
C GLN A 125 -2.52 0.13 27.19
N TYR A 126 -1.71 1.02 26.60
CA TYR A 126 -2.19 1.95 25.58
C TYR A 126 -2.54 1.25 24.27
N MET A 127 -1.77 0.23 23.87
CA MET A 127 -2.12 -0.58 22.70
C MET A 127 -3.38 -1.43 22.95
N GLN A 128 -3.60 -1.91 24.17
CA GLN A 128 -4.85 -2.60 24.51
C GLN A 128 -6.05 -1.64 24.47
N ASN A 129 -5.89 -0.42 24.98
CA ASN A 129 -6.92 0.61 24.88
C ASN A 129 -7.23 0.98 23.42
N LEU A 130 -6.19 1.13 22.59
CA LEU A 130 -6.35 1.40 21.16
C LEU A 130 -7.06 0.25 20.45
N GLU A 131 -6.69 -1.01 20.74
CA GLU A 131 -7.38 -2.19 20.19
C GLU A 131 -8.87 -2.18 20.54
N THR A 132 -9.23 -1.86 21.79
CA THR A 132 -10.63 -1.71 22.18
C THR A 132 -11.31 -0.59 21.40
N PHE A 133 -10.68 0.59 21.29
CA PHE A 133 -11.24 1.72 20.52
C PHE A 133 -11.48 1.39 19.04
N VAL A 134 -10.59 0.59 18.44
CA VAL A 134 -10.68 0.13 17.05
C VAL A 134 -11.85 -0.83 16.85
N ASN A 135 -12.02 -1.81 17.74
CA ASN A 135 -12.92 -2.95 17.52
C ASN A 135 -14.27 -2.85 18.24
N ASP A 136 -14.43 -1.96 19.22
CA ASP A 136 -15.68 -1.75 19.94
C ASP A 136 -16.42 -0.51 19.39
N GLU A 137 -17.49 -0.76 18.63
CA GLU A 137 -18.37 0.29 18.10
C GLU A 137 -19.23 0.95 19.19
N ALA A 138 -19.50 0.26 20.31
CA ALA A 138 -20.32 0.81 21.39
C ALA A 138 -19.58 1.86 22.22
N LEU A 139 -18.25 1.91 22.12
CA LEU A 139 -17.41 2.84 22.87
C LEU A 139 -17.63 4.30 22.43
N CYS A 140 -17.95 4.54 21.16
CA CYS A 140 -18.12 5.89 20.61
C CYS A 140 -18.86 5.87 19.27
N ASP A 141 -19.81 6.78 19.07
CA ASP A 141 -20.69 6.92 17.89
C ASP A 141 -20.08 7.77 16.76
N LEU A 142 -18.77 8.03 16.81
CA LEU A 142 -18.06 8.79 15.79
C LEU A 142 -18.09 8.08 14.42
N ASP A 143 -18.16 8.88 13.36
CA ASP A 143 -17.97 8.40 12.00
C ASP A 143 -16.63 7.65 11.86
N PRO A 144 -16.57 6.50 11.17
CA PRO A 144 -15.34 5.72 11.06
C PRO A 144 -14.17 6.51 10.46
N LEU A 145 -14.38 7.48 9.57
CA LEU A 145 -13.27 8.30 9.05
C LEU A 145 -12.66 9.19 10.13
N ILE A 146 -13.48 9.68 11.07
CA ILE A 146 -13.00 10.43 12.24
C ILE A 146 -12.26 9.48 13.19
N LYS A 147 -12.82 8.29 13.48
CA LYS A 147 -12.13 7.28 14.30
C LYS A 147 -10.79 6.89 13.69
N MET A 148 -10.70 6.71 12.38
CA MET A 148 -9.45 6.39 11.68
C MET A 148 -8.38 7.46 11.92
N ALA A 149 -8.73 8.76 11.84
CA ALA A 149 -7.79 9.83 12.14
C ALA A 149 -7.26 9.76 13.58
N ILE A 150 -8.14 9.46 14.55
CA ILE A 150 -7.78 9.30 15.96
C ILE A 150 -6.88 8.07 16.16
N ILE A 151 -7.24 6.94 15.57
CA ILE A 151 -6.46 5.68 15.62
C ILE A 151 -5.05 5.93 15.13
N HIS A 152 -4.91 6.61 13.99
CA HIS A 152 -3.62 6.92 13.39
C HIS A 152 -2.75 7.76 14.33
N HIS A 153 -3.30 8.87 14.85
CA HIS A 153 -2.56 9.74 15.77
C HIS A 153 -2.15 9.02 17.05
N GLN A 154 -3.05 8.23 17.64
CA GLN A 154 -2.77 7.48 18.86
C GLN A 154 -1.68 6.45 18.64
N PHE A 155 -1.77 5.65 17.56
CA PHE A 155 -0.74 4.68 17.23
C PHE A 155 0.65 5.32 17.06
N GLU A 156 0.73 6.42 16.30
CA GLU A 156 1.98 7.19 16.12
C GLU A 156 2.53 7.74 17.43
N SER A 157 1.65 8.10 18.38
CA SER A 157 2.00 8.70 19.67
C SER A 157 2.40 7.67 20.73
N ILE A 158 1.82 6.47 20.69
CA ILE A 158 2.27 5.32 21.47
C ILE A 158 3.64 4.84 20.96
N HIS A 159 3.81 4.85 19.64
CA HIS A 159 5.04 4.45 18.95
C HIS A 159 5.56 3.08 19.45
N PRO A 160 4.73 2.01 19.39
CA PRO A 160 4.93 0.79 20.17
C PRO A 160 6.11 -0.08 19.71
N PHE A 161 6.67 0.13 18.53
CA PHE A 161 7.74 -0.69 17.96
C PHE A 161 9.09 0.03 17.91
N TYR A 162 10.21 -0.71 17.82
CA TYR A 162 11.54 -0.11 17.62
C TYR A 162 11.73 0.47 16.21
N ASP A 163 11.03 -0.09 15.21
CA ASP A 163 11.04 0.35 13.83
C ASP A 163 9.68 0.04 13.16
N GLY A 164 9.37 0.75 12.09
CA GLY A 164 8.21 0.49 11.23
C GLY A 164 6.91 1.10 11.74
N ASN A 165 6.93 1.96 12.77
CA ASN A 165 5.72 2.58 13.33
C ASN A 165 4.94 3.36 12.27
N GLY A 166 5.57 4.32 11.58
CA GLY A 166 4.92 5.13 10.54
C GLY A 166 4.17 4.28 9.50
N ARG A 167 4.90 3.32 8.93
CA ARG A 167 4.40 2.39 7.90
C ARG A 167 3.30 1.48 8.45
N THR A 168 3.45 0.96 9.67
CA THR A 168 2.44 0.11 10.31
C THR A 168 1.15 0.89 10.60
N GLY A 169 1.25 2.13 11.08
CA GLY A 169 0.09 3.00 11.34
C GLY A 169 -0.73 3.27 10.07
N ARG A 170 -0.05 3.52 8.95
CA ARG A 170 -0.71 3.72 7.65
C ARG A 170 -1.40 2.44 7.14
N ILE A 171 -0.81 1.27 7.36
CA ILE A 171 -1.48 -0.02 7.07
C ILE A 171 -2.73 -0.19 7.95
N ILE A 172 -2.64 0.12 9.25
CA ILE A 172 -3.77 0.03 10.19
C ILE A 172 -4.95 0.87 9.71
N ASN A 173 -4.72 2.09 9.22
CA ASN A 173 -5.79 2.94 8.69
C ASN A 173 -6.56 2.26 7.56
N VAL A 174 -5.86 1.74 6.55
CA VAL A 174 -6.48 1.09 5.40
C VAL A 174 -7.25 -0.16 5.84
N LEU A 175 -6.67 -0.97 6.72
CA LEU A 175 -7.31 -2.18 7.23
C LEU A 175 -8.52 -1.87 8.12
N TYR A 176 -8.48 -0.79 8.89
CA TYR A 176 -9.61 -0.33 9.69
C TYR A 176 -10.80 0.10 8.82
N LEU A 177 -10.54 0.77 7.70
CA LEU A 177 -11.58 1.09 6.72
C LEU A 177 -12.17 -0.17 6.07
N VAL A 178 -11.38 -1.25 5.93
CA VAL A 178 -11.87 -2.54 5.49
C VAL A 178 -12.76 -3.19 6.55
N THR A 179 -12.33 -3.24 7.82
CA THR A 179 -13.10 -3.86 8.90
C THR A 179 -14.39 -3.11 9.22
N SER A 180 -14.41 -1.79 9.07
CA SER A 180 -15.62 -0.95 9.20
C SER A 180 -16.53 -0.99 7.95
N GLY A 181 -16.15 -1.75 6.93
CA GLY A 181 -16.96 -1.91 5.71
C GLY A 181 -17.02 -0.68 4.81
N LEU A 182 -16.16 0.32 5.00
CA LEU A 182 -16.04 1.47 4.10
C LEU A 182 -15.24 1.14 2.82
N LEU A 183 -14.36 0.14 2.88
CA LEU A 183 -13.59 -0.39 1.75
C LEU A 183 -13.75 -1.90 1.60
N ASP A 184 -13.94 -2.38 0.37
CA ASP A 184 -13.94 -3.82 0.06
C ASP A 184 -12.51 -4.36 -0.13
N LEU A 185 -11.60 -3.51 -0.62
CA LEU A 185 -10.20 -3.81 -0.92
C LEU A 185 -9.28 -2.74 -0.29
N PRO A 186 -8.02 -3.08 0.07
CA PRO A 186 -7.09 -2.17 0.73
C PRO A 186 -6.39 -1.25 -0.30
N ILE A 187 -7.17 -0.48 -1.06
CA ILE A 187 -6.70 0.26 -2.24
C ILE A 187 -6.77 1.79 -2.09
N LEU A 188 -6.94 2.29 -0.85
CA LEU A 188 -6.88 3.72 -0.57
C LEU A 188 -5.42 4.21 -0.53
N TYR A 189 -5.13 5.26 -1.29
CA TYR A 189 -3.79 5.84 -1.47
C TYR A 189 -3.50 7.02 -0.55
N LEU A 190 -3.82 6.88 0.73
CA LEU A 190 -3.72 8.01 1.66
C LEU A 190 -2.27 8.52 1.76
N SER A 191 -1.27 7.65 1.59
CA SER A 191 0.14 8.03 1.68
C SER A 191 0.55 9.03 0.61
N ARG A 192 -0.07 9.06 -0.58
CA ARG A 192 0.23 10.04 -1.63
C ARG A 192 0.00 11.48 -1.13
N TYR A 193 -1.14 11.71 -0.49
CA TYR A 193 -1.46 13.00 0.12
C TYR A 193 -0.50 13.33 1.26
N ILE A 194 -0.21 12.35 2.13
CA ILE A 194 0.73 12.55 3.24
C ILE A 194 2.12 12.94 2.73
N THR A 195 2.63 12.29 1.69
CA THR A 195 3.93 12.58 1.09
C THR A 195 4.00 13.98 0.50
N HIS A 196 2.97 14.40 -0.26
CA HIS A 196 2.92 15.77 -0.80
C HIS A 196 2.78 16.85 0.28
N HIS A 197 2.22 16.50 1.45
CA HIS A 197 1.99 17.41 2.57
C HIS A 197 2.78 17.01 3.83
N LYS A 198 3.96 16.40 3.67
CA LYS A 198 4.74 15.76 4.74
C LYS A 198 5.05 16.70 5.92
N ALA A 199 5.41 17.95 5.63
CA ALA A 199 5.67 18.94 6.66
C ALA A 199 4.41 19.25 7.51
N THR A 200 3.25 19.37 6.86
CA THR A 200 1.96 19.60 7.54
C THR A 200 1.55 18.39 8.37
N TYR A 201 1.73 17.17 7.84
CA TYR A 201 1.47 15.92 8.56
C TYR A 201 2.18 15.87 9.92
N TYR A 202 3.51 16.05 9.93
CA TYR A 202 4.26 16.03 11.18
C TYR A 202 3.97 17.23 12.08
N ARG A 203 3.72 18.42 11.50
CA ARG A 203 3.32 19.60 12.29
C ARG A 203 2.04 19.35 13.07
N LEU A 204 1.02 18.78 12.44
CA LEU A 204 -0.29 18.54 13.05
C LEU A 204 -0.22 17.47 14.14
N ILE A 205 0.53 16.39 13.91
CA ILE A 205 0.77 15.37 14.95
C ILE A 205 1.38 16.00 16.20
N GLN A 206 2.40 16.85 16.03
CA GLN A 206 3.08 17.49 17.17
C GLN A 206 2.22 18.55 17.84
N ALA A 207 1.40 19.30 17.08
CA ALA A 207 0.52 20.32 17.65
C ALA A 207 -0.41 19.75 18.74
N ILE A 208 -0.96 18.54 18.51
CA ILE A 208 -1.81 17.85 19.49
C ILE A 208 -1.00 17.45 20.74
N ARG A 209 0.24 16.95 20.55
CA ARG A 209 1.11 16.48 21.64
C ARG A 209 1.60 17.63 22.53
N ASP A 210 1.96 18.76 21.93
CA ASP A 210 2.52 19.92 22.62
C ASP A 210 1.49 20.64 23.51
N LYS A 211 0.21 20.57 23.16
CA LYS A 211 -0.88 21.29 23.85
C LYS A 211 -1.50 20.57 25.05
N GLY A 212 -1.16 19.30 25.28
CA GLY A 212 -1.73 18.52 26.39
C GLY A 212 -3.25 18.39 26.29
N MET A 213 -3.99 18.63 27.38
CA MET A 213 -5.46 18.43 27.41
C MET A 213 -6.29 19.54 26.75
N ASN A 214 -5.71 20.70 26.45
CA ASN A 214 -6.41 21.81 25.80
C ASN A 214 -6.05 21.88 24.30
N ASN A 215 -6.42 20.84 23.56
CA ASN A 215 -6.00 20.61 22.18
C ASN A 215 -7.17 20.34 21.21
N ALA A 216 -8.40 20.77 21.55
CA ALA A 216 -9.58 20.51 20.73
C ALA A 216 -9.44 21.06 19.30
N LYS A 217 -8.84 22.25 19.16
CA LYS A 217 -8.58 22.87 17.86
C LYS A 217 -7.55 22.09 17.05
N GLU A 218 -6.49 21.62 17.69
CA GLU A 218 -5.43 20.84 17.05
C GLU A 218 -5.94 19.46 16.59
N TRP A 219 -6.86 18.85 17.36
CA TRP A 219 -7.60 17.66 16.92
C TRP A 219 -8.48 17.93 15.71
N GLU A 220 -9.23 19.03 15.71
CA GLU A 220 -10.04 19.44 14.56
C GLU A 220 -9.18 19.61 13.30
N GLU A 221 -8.06 20.34 13.39
CA GLU A 221 -7.14 20.54 12.27
C GLU A 221 -6.56 19.21 11.75
N TRP A 222 -6.20 18.29 12.65
CA TRP A 222 -5.71 16.95 12.29
C TRP A 222 -6.78 16.10 11.59
N ILE A 223 -7.99 16.07 12.14
CA ILE A 223 -9.11 15.32 11.56
C ILE A 223 -9.42 15.86 10.18
N LEU A 224 -9.55 17.18 10.02
CA LEU A 224 -9.81 17.81 8.72
C LEU A 224 -8.70 17.52 7.71
N TYR A 225 -7.44 17.51 8.14
CA TYR A 225 -6.30 17.13 7.28
C TYR A 225 -6.42 15.67 6.78
N ILE A 226 -6.72 14.73 7.67
CA ILE A 226 -6.89 13.32 7.31
C ILE A 226 -8.11 13.14 6.39
N LEU A 227 -9.25 13.74 6.72
CA LEU A 227 -10.47 13.68 5.91
C LEU A 227 -10.24 14.25 4.51
N LYS A 228 -9.48 15.36 4.41
CA LYS A 228 -9.11 15.96 3.12
C LYS A 228 -8.23 15.01 2.30
N GLY A 229 -7.25 14.37 2.94
CA GLY A 229 -6.42 13.35 2.29
C GLY A 229 -7.24 12.16 1.79
N VAL A 230 -8.19 11.67 2.59
CA VAL A 230 -9.11 10.60 2.20
C VAL A 230 -9.97 11.02 1.00
N GLU A 231 -10.54 12.23 1.02
CA GLU A 231 -11.36 12.76 -0.08
C GLU A 231 -10.59 12.78 -1.40
N GLU A 232 -9.43 13.46 -1.43
CA GLU A 232 -8.65 13.64 -2.65
C GLU A 232 -8.14 12.30 -3.20
N THR A 233 -7.56 11.48 -2.32
CA THR A 233 -7.00 10.19 -2.74
C THR A 233 -8.08 9.19 -3.14
N ALA A 234 -9.27 9.24 -2.54
CA ALA A 234 -10.41 8.45 -2.99
C ALA A 234 -10.87 8.84 -4.40
N VAL A 235 -10.89 10.13 -4.73
CA VAL A 235 -11.23 10.62 -6.07
C VAL A 235 -10.19 10.15 -7.09
N ASP A 236 -8.91 10.27 -6.77
CA ASP A 236 -7.82 9.84 -7.65
C ASP A 236 -7.81 8.33 -7.86
N THR A 237 -7.98 7.53 -6.80
CA THR A 237 -8.11 6.08 -6.92
C THR A 237 -9.32 5.69 -7.78
N ILE A 238 -10.46 6.40 -7.69
CA ILE A 238 -11.62 6.14 -8.57
C ILE A 238 -11.27 6.42 -10.04
N ARG A 239 -10.58 7.54 -10.33
CA ARG A 239 -10.12 7.86 -11.69
C ARG A 239 -9.18 6.78 -12.21
N LEU A 240 -8.24 6.35 -11.38
CA LEU A 240 -7.28 5.32 -11.73
C LEU A 240 -7.96 3.97 -12.03
N VAL A 241 -8.86 3.49 -11.16
CA VAL A 241 -9.58 2.22 -11.39
C VAL A 241 -10.41 2.28 -12.67
N LYS A 242 -11.09 3.41 -12.94
CA LYS A 242 -11.81 3.61 -14.20
C LYS A 242 -10.87 3.63 -15.41
N GLY A 243 -9.71 4.26 -15.29
CA GLY A 243 -8.67 4.28 -16.31
C GLY A 243 -8.15 2.87 -16.63
N ILE A 244 -7.86 2.07 -15.59
CA ILE A 244 -7.45 0.67 -15.73
C ILE A 244 -8.56 -0.13 -16.43
N SER A 245 -9.82 0.01 -16.00
CA SER A 245 -10.95 -0.69 -16.62
C SER A 245 -11.10 -0.36 -18.11
N LYS A 246 -11.02 0.93 -18.46
CA LYS A 246 -11.03 1.39 -19.85
C LYS A 246 -9.87 0.79 -20.64
N LEU A 247 -8.65 0.88 -20.10
CA LEU A 247 -7.45 0.36 -20.76
C LEU A 247 -7.53 -1.16 -20.97
N MET A 248 -8.08 -1.90 -20.00
CA MET A 248 -8.32 -3.33 -20.17
C MET A 248 -9.29 -3.62 -21.33
N ASN A 249 -10.34 -2.82 -21.51
CA ASN A 249 -11.26 -2.98 -22.63
C ASN A 249 -10.61 -2.63 -23.97
N ASP A 250 -9.81 -1.56 -24.02
CA ASP A 250 -9.04 -1.18 -25.20
C ASP A 250 -8.04 -2.29 -25.60
N TYR A 251 -7.34 -2.88 -24.63
CA TYR A 251 -6.46 -4.04 -24.86
C TYR A 251 -7.25 -5.26 -25.36
N LYS A 252 -8.42 -5.57 -24.77
CA LYS A 252 -9.28 -6.68 -25.25
C LYS A 252 -9.69 -6.49 -26.71
N ALA A 253 -9.98 -5.27 -27.14
CA ALA A 253 -10.40 -4.97 -28.51
C ALA A 253 -9.30 -5.27 -29.54
N VAL A 254 -8.02 -5.15 -29.17
CA VAL A 254 -6.87 -5.47 -30.02
C VAL A 254 -6.47 -6.94 -29.89
N LEU A 255 -6.41 -7.47 -28.66
CA LEU A 255 -5.95 -8.83 -28.39
C LEU A 255 -6.90 -9.91 -28.93
N ARG A 256 -8.21 -9.67 -28.90
CA ARG A 256 -9.19 -10.65 -29.40
C ARG A 256 -9.04 -10.94 -30.90
N PRO A 257 -9.02 -9.93 -31.80
CA PRO A 257 -8.70 -10.16 -33.21
C PRO A 257 -7.30 -10.74 -33.43
N LEU A 258 -6.30 -10.26 -32.68
CA LEU A 258 -4.89 -10.68 -32.83
C LEU A 258 -4.69 -12.18 -32.58
N PHE A 259 -5.37 -12.74 -31.57
CA PHE A 259 -5.24 -14.16 -31.20
C PHE A 259 -6.41 -15.03 -31.69
N GLY A 260 -7.53 -14.44 -32.11
CA GLY A 260 -8.72 -15.17 -32.57
C GLY A 260 -9.15 -16.25 -31.57
N LYS A 261 -9.26 -17.50 -32.03
CA LYS A 261 -9.63 -18.65 -31.19
C LYS A 261 -8.61 -19.00 -30.10
N GLN A 262 -7.38 -18.50 -30.20
CA GLN A 262 -6.32 -18.75 -29.21
C GLN A 262 -6.32 -17.72 -28.07
N TYR A 263 -7.18 -16.70 -28.14
CA TYR A 263 -7.28 -15.69 -27.09
C TYR A 263 -7.72 -16.33 -25.77
N LYS A 264 -6.94 -16.07 -24.72
CA LYS A 264 -7.20 -16.49 -23.34
C LYS A 264 -7.34 -15.26 -22.45
N HIS A 265 -8.29 -15.28 -21.51
CA HIS A 265 -8.50 -14.16 -20.59
C HIS A 265 -7.32 -13.95 -19.62
N GLU A 266 -6.59 -15.02 -19.34
CA GLU A 266 -5.37 -15.04 -18.56
C GLU A 266 -4.28 -14.14 -19.17
N LEU A 267 -4.29 -13.96 -20.50
CA LEU A 267 -3.32 -13.11 -21.18
C LEU A 267 -3.46 -11.66 -20.74
N ILE A 268 -4.68 -11.11 -20.79
CA ILE A 268 -4.89 -9.74 -20.32
C ILE A 268 -4.71 -9.63 -18.80
N ASN A 269 -5.11 -10.64 -18.03
CA ASN A 269 -4.88 -10.63 -16.58
C ASN A 269 -3.38 -10.54 -16.26
N ASN A 270 -2.51 -11.29 -16.95
CA ASN A 270 -1.07 -11.20 -16.77
C ASN A 270 -0.55 -9.79 -17.10
N LEU A 271 -0.95 -9.20 -18.24
CA LEU A 271 -0.46 -7.87 -18.66
C LEU A 271 -0.85 -6.72 -17.72
N PHE A 272 -1.93 -6.87 -16.96
CA PHE A 272 -2.39 -5.86 -16.01
C PHE A 272 -1.98 -6.17 -14.57
N PHE A 273 -1.80 -7.44 -14.22
CA PHE A 273 -1.24 -7.84 -12.93
C PHE A 273 0.27 -7.59 -12.86
N HIS A 274 0.96 -7.71 -14.00
CA HIS A 274 2.39 -7.52 -14.19
C HIS A 274 2.64 -6.42 -15.25
N PRO A 275 2.63 -5.12 -14.86
CA PRO A 275 2.90 -4.01 -15.80
C PRO A 275 4.25 -4.16 -16.52
N TYR A 276 5.21 -4.78 -15.83
CA TYR A 276 6.40 -5.37 -16.42
C TYR A 276 6.20 -6.89 -16.38
N THR A 277 6.37 -7.59 -17.48
CA THR A 277 6.30 -9.07 -17.50
C THR A 277 7.49 -9.68 -18.22
N LYS A 278 7.70 -10.98 -18.03
CA LYS A 278 8.69 -11.80 -18.74
C LYS A 278 8.03 -13.06 -19.27
N ILE A 279 8.77 -13.76 -20.13
CA ILE A 279 8.33 -15.04 -20.71
C ILE A 279 7.95 -16.02 -19.58
N GLU A 280 8.78 -16.14 -18.54
CA GLU A 280 8.59 -17.11 -17.45
C GLU A 280 7.28 -16.90 -16.67
N PHE A 281 6.87 -15.64 -16.47
CA PHE A 281 5.60 -15.32 -15.78
C PHE A 281 4.41 -15.69 -16.65
N MET A 282 4.48 -15.36 -17.93
CA MET A 282 3.41 -15.67 -18.87
C MET A 282 3.32 -17.17 -19.20
N GLU A 283 4.44 -17.91 -19.18
CA GLU A 283 4.45 -19.38 -19.23
C GLU A 283 3.66 -19.99 -18.08
N ARG A 284 3.92 -19.54 -16.85
CA ARG A 284 3.24 -20.00 -15.65
C ARG A 284 1.75 -19.67 -15.69
N ASP A 285 1.40 -18.43 -16.00
CA ASP A 285 0.03 -17.95 -15.91
C ASP A 285 -0.86 -18.46 -17.06
N LEU A 286 -0.30 -18.68 -18.26
CA LEU A 286 -1.02 -19.25 -19.41
C LEU A 286 -0.95 -20.77 -19.51
N MET A 287 -0.06 -21.40 -18.73
CA MET A 287 0.31 -22.82 -18.84
C MET A 287 0.75 -23.19 -20.27
N LEU A 288 1.62 -22.38 -20.86
CA LEU A 288 2.14 -22.55 -22.22
C LEU A 288 3.66 -22.71 -22.22
N ASN A 289 4.20 -23.33 -23.26
CA ASN A 289 5.65 -23.44 -23.43
C ASN A 289 6.29 -22.11 -23.85
N ARG A 290 7.56 -21.93 -23.47
CA ARG A 290 8.41 -20.77 -23.77
C ARG A 290 8.32 -20.26 -25.19
N LYS A 291 8.37 -21.16 -26.18
CA LYS A 291 8.36 -20.80 -27.61
C LYS A 291 7.03 -20.16 -28.01
N THR A 292 5.93 -20.67 -27.49
CA THR A 292 4.59 -20.13 -27.75
C THR A 292 4.43 -18.77 -27.09
N VAL A 293 4.85 -18.63 -25.83
CA VAL A 293 4.80 -17.37 -25.09
C VAL A 293 5.66 -16.29 -25.72
N ALA A 294 6.89 -16.63 -26.14
CA ALA A 294 7.76 -15.69 -26.85
C ALA A 294 7.07 -15.14 -28.11
N LYS A 295 6.47 -16.02 -28.93
CA LYS A 295 5.69 -15.61 -30.09
C LYS A 295 4.51 -14.71 -29.71
N TYR A 296 3.79 -15.03 -28.64
CA TYR A 296 2.65 -14.21 -28.18
C TYR A 296 3.10 -12.82 -27.77
N LEU A 297 4.18 -12.72 -26.99
CA LEU A 297 4.74 -11.45 -26.56
C LEU A 297 5.25 -10.61 -27.74
N ASP A 298 5.94 -11.22 -28.70
CA ASP A 298 6.39 -10.52 -29.91
C ASP A 298 5.19 -10.00 -30.74
N MET A 299 4.13 -10.79 -30.91
CA MET A 299 2.89 -10.34 -31.57
C MET A 299 2.24 -9.15 -30.84
N ILE A 300 2.24 -9.15 -29.51
CA ILE A 300 1.65 -8.04 -28.73
C ILE A 300 2.54 -6.78 -28.83
N VAL A 301 3.86 -6.93 -28.88
CA VAL A 301 4.79 -5.83 -29.13
C VAL A 301 4.56 -5.23 -30.52
N GLU A 302 4.41 -6.07 -31.56
CA GLU A 302 4.10 -5.62 -32.92
C GLU A 302 2.76 -4.87 -33.01
N SER A 303 1.78 -5.21 -32.16
CA SER A 303 0.52 -4.48 -32.06
C SER A 303 0.62 -3.12 -31.34
N GLY A 304 1.78 -2.80 -30.76
CA GLY A 304 2.02 -1.56 -30.03
C GLY A 304 1.50 -1.55 -28.59
N LEU A 305 0.93 -2.64 -28.10
CA LEU A 305 0.40 -2.76 -26.73
C LEU A 305 1.50 -2.97 -25.68
N LEU A 306 2.67 -3.46 -26.08
CA LEU A 306 3.83 -3.65 -25.21
C LEU A 306 5.09 -3.08 -25.84
N ARG A 307 6.02 -2.64 -24.99
CA ARG A 307 7.39 -2.33 -25.41
C ARG A 307 8.34 -3.41 -24.90
N LYS A 308 9.14 -3.98 -25.81
CA LYS A 308 10.23 -4.90 -25.44
C LYS A 308 11.46 -4.08 -25.07
N GLU A 309 11.99 -4.33 -23.88
CA GLU A 309 13.16 -3.62 -23.38
C GLU A 309 14.17 -4.60 -22.79
N LYS A 310 15.44 -4.49 -23.20
CA LYS A 310 16.52 -5.34 -22.70
C LYS A 310 17.20 -4.64 -21.54
N ILE A 311 17.14 -5.24 -20.35
CA ILE A 311 17.73 -4.69 -19.13
C ILE A 311 18.70 -5.72 -18.56
N GLY A 312 19.99 -5.39 -18.60
CA GLY A 312 21.05 -6.34 -18.28
C GLY A 312 21.05 -7.53 -19.26
N ARG A 313 20.80 -8.74 -18.73
CA ARG A 313 20.76 -9.99 -19.51
C ARG A 313 19.33 -10.45 -19.84
N GLU A 314 18.32 -9.78 -19.29
CA GLU A 314 16.92 -10.21 -19.36
C GLU A 314 16.12 -9.29 -20.31
N ASN A 315 15.10 -9.85 -20.97
CA ASN A 315 14.14 -9.07 -21.75
C ASN A 315 12.85 -8.88 -20.94
N TYR A 316 12.42 -7.64 -20.83
CA TYR A 316 11.15 -7.26 -20.22
C TYR A 316 10.17 -6.82 -21.31
N TYR A 317 8.89 -7.09 -21.08
CA TYR A 317 7.79 -6.62 -21.90
C TYR A 317 6.91 -5.72 -21.04
N ILE A 318 6.85 -4.44 -21.41
CA ILE A 318 6.32 -3.38 -20.55
C ILE A 318 5.02 -2.86 -21.12
N ASN A 319 3.98 -2.83 -20.29
CA ASN A 319 2.70 -2.21 -20.56
C ASN A 319 2.80 -0.70 -20.32
N ILE A 320 3.35 0.02 -21.32
CA ILE A 320 3.65 1.46 -21.21
C ILE A 320 2.41 2.27 -20.89
N LEU A 321 1.28 2.00 -21.53
CA LEU A 321 0.05 2.74 -21.29
C LEU A 321 -0.47 2.58 -19.85
N LEU A 322 -0.29 1.40 -19.26
CA LEU A 322 -0.67 1.16 -17.87
C LEU A 322 0.32 1.83 -16.90
N VAL A 323 1.62 1.79 -17.19
CA VAL A 323 2.64 2.48 -16.40
C VAL A 323 2.42 3.99 -16.43
N ASP A 324 2.18 4.57 -17.60
CA ASP A 324 1.90 5.99 -17.77
C ASP A 324 0.64 6.42 -17.02
N LEU A 325 -0.38 5.56 -16.99
CA LEU A 325 -1.59 5.78 -16.20
C LEU A 325 -1.28 5.86 -14.70
N PHE A 326 -0.36 5.06 -14.16
CA PHE A 326 0.03 5.16 -12.75
C PHE A 326 0.75 6.47 -12.44
N ILE A 327 1.50 7.02 -13.39
CA ILE A 327 2.26 8.25 -13.18
C ILE A 327 1.37 9.50 -13.31
N ASN A 328 0.42 9.51 -14.26
CA ASN A 328 -0.26 10.73 -14.72
C ASN A 328 -1.78 10.79 -14.43
N HIS A 329 -2.31 9.98 -13.52
CA HIS A 329 -3.76 9.92 -13.22
C HIS A 329 -4.28 11.00 -12.29
#